data_AF-A0A963FPW9-F1
#
_entry.id   AF-A0A963FPW9-F1
#
_cell.length_a   1.000
_cell.length_b   1.000
_cell.length_c   1.000
_cell.angle_alpha   90.00
_cell.angle_beta   90.00
_cell.angle_gamma   90.00
#
_symmetry.space_group_name_H-M   'P 1'
#
loop_
_entity.id
_entity.type
_entity.pdbx_description
1 polymer ?
#
loop_
_entity_poly.entity_id
_entity_poly.type
_entity_poly.pdbx_seq_one_letter_code
_entity_poly.pdbx_strand_id
1 'polypeptide(L)' 'MSDKTFFDTNVLVYAFDKSEPKKGAAARRLIHDFGMDGNLVLSTQVLQEFYVTVTKT' A
#
# COMPACT_ATOMS: atom_id res chain seq x y z
N MET A 1 13.45 -7.17 -17.71
CA MET A 1 13.37 -6.10 -16.70
C MET A 1 11.98 -6.18 -16.14
N SER A 2 11.83 -6.44 -14.84
CA SER A 2 10.51 -6.37 -14.22
C SER A 2 10.19 -4.90 -13.97
N ASP A 3 9.03 -4.45 -14.45
CA ASP A 3 8.61 -3.07 -14.28
C ASP A 3 8.33 -2.79 -12.80
N LYS A 4 8.99 -1.76 -12.27
CA LYS A 4 8.76 -1.28 -10.92
C LYS A 4 7.45 -0.51 -10.85
N THR A 5 6.64 -0.79 -9.86
CA THR A 5 5.35 -0.14 -9.63
C THR A 5 5.42 0.76 -8.42
N PHE A 6 5.09 2.04 -8.60
CA PHE A 6 4.99 3.00 -7.51
C PHE A 6 3.65 2.84 -6.78
N PHE A 7 3.69 2.69 -5.47
CA PHE A 7 2.50 2.53 -4.64
C PHE A 7 2.16 3.83 -3.91
N ASP A 8 0.88 4.19 -3.96
CA ASP A 8 0.31 5.35 -3.28
C ASP A 8 -0.11 5.01 -1.83
N THR A 9 -0.22 6.04 -1.00
CA THR A 9 -0.68 5.94 0.40
C THR A 9 -2.01 5.20 0.52
N ASN A 10 -2.96 5.45 -0.38
CA ASN A 10 -4.29 4.84 -0.33
C ASN A 10 -4.24 3.31 -0.38
N VAL A 11 -3.32 2.74 -1.16
CA VAL A 11 -3.16 1.28 -1.25
C VAL A 11 -2.69 0.72 0.09
N LEU A 12 -1.74 1.40 0.75
CA LEU A 12 -1.29 1.00 2.07
C LEU A 12 -2.41 1.14 3.11
N VAL A 13 -3.15 2.24 3.11
CA VAL A 13 -4.27 2.47 4.04
C VAL A 13 -5.34 1.39 3.89
N TYR A 14 -5.80 1.11 2.67
CA TYR A 14 -6.83 0.10 2.44
C TYR A 14 -6.39 -1.31 2.85
N ALA A 15 -5.10 -1.62 2.83
CA ALA A 15 -4.62 -2.92 3.29
C ALA A 15 -4.96 -3.19 4.77
N PHE A 16 -5.09 -2.14 5.59
CA PHE A 16 -5.41 -2.19 7.02
C PHE A 16 -6.82 -1.72 7.37
N ASP A 17 -7.52 -1.04 6.44
CA ASP A 17 -8.89 -0.58 6.64
C ASP A 17 -9.89 -1.76 6.64
N LYS A 18 -10.56 -1.94 7.79
CA LYS A 18 -11.59 -2.98 7.97
C LYS A 18 -12.97 -2.56 7.46
N SER A 19 -13.19 -1.27 7.21
CA SER A 19 -14.47 -0.74 6.74
C SER A 19 -14.69 -0.99 5.24
N GLU A 20 -13.61 -1.15 4.47
CA GLU A 20 -13.64 -1.33 3.00
C GLU A 20 -13.04 -2.70 2.57
N PRO A 21 -13.69 -3.83 2.90
CA PRO A 21 -13.09 -5.17 2.77
C PRO A 21 -12.71 -5.55 1.33
N LYS A 22 -13.46 -5.08 0.32
CA LYS A 22 -13.14 -5.32 -1.10
C LYS A 22 -11.85 -4.61 -1.52
N LYS A 23 -11.71 -3.33 -1.18
CA LYS A 23 -10.49 -2.56 -1.48
C LYS A 23 -9.32 -3.09 -0.68
N GLY A 24 -9.52 -3.48 0.58
CA GLY A 24 -8.46 -4.08 1.38
C GLY A 24 -7.97 -5.42 0.86
N ALA A 25 -8.86 -6.28 0.34
CA ALA A 25 -8.45 -7.52 -0.30
C ALA A 25 -7.59 -7.25 -1.56
N ALA A 26 -8.01 -6.31 -2.40
CA ALA A 26 -7.24 -5.90 -3.58
C ALA A 26 -5.87 -5.30 -3.20
N ALA A 27 -5.84 -4.41 -2.20
CA ALA A 27 -4.61 -3.79 -1.71
C ALA A 27 -3.61 -4.82 -1.17
N ARG A 28 -4.05 -5.75 -0.33
CA ARG A 28 -3.20 -6.82 0.19
C ARG A 28 -2.63 -7.71 -0.92
N ARG A 29 -3.45 -8.03 -1.94
CA ARG A 29 -2.98 -8.78 -3.11
C ARG A 29 -1.91 -8.02 -3.88
N LEU A 30 -2.12 -6.74 -4.17
CA LEU A 30 -1.12 -5.92 -4.87
C LEU A 30 0.19 -5.83 -4.08
N ILE A 31 0.12 -5.60 -2.78
CA ILE A 31 1.32 -5.54 -1.92
C ILE A 31 2.07 -6.88 -1.93
N HIS A 32 1.34 -8.00 -1.86
CA HIS A 32 1.94 -9.33 -1.94
C HIS A 32 2.62 -9.57 -3.29
N ASP A 33 1.90 -9.37 -4.40
CA ASP A 33 2.37 -9.71 -5.74
C ASP A 33 3.59 -8.87 -6.12
N PHE A 34 3.55 -7.55 -5.92
CA PHE A 34 4.67 -6.66 -6.26
C PHE A 34 5.79 -6.68 -5.21
N GLY A 35 5.47 -6.99 -3.95
CA GLY A 35 6.44 -7.07 -2.86
C GLY A 35 7.33 -8.32 -2.97
N MET A 36 6.75 -9.47 -3.29
CA MET A 36 7.50 -10.72 -3.51
C MET A 36 8.47 -10.62 -4.68
N ASP A 37 8.08 -9.92 -5.74
CA ASP A 37 8.94 -9.72 -6.91
C ASP A 37 9.97 -8.59 -6.75
N GLY A 38 9.99 -7.89 -5.61
CA GLY A 38 10.88 -6.74 -5.37
C GLY A 38 10.59 -5.53 -6.26
N ASN A 39 9.39 -5.47 -6.87
CA ASN A 39 8.98 -4.43 -7.81
C ASN A 39 8.18 -3.30 -7.15
N LEU A 40 7.82 -3.46 -5.88
CA LEU A 40 7.10 -2.45 -5.12
C LEU A 40 8.04 -1.27 -4.77
N VAL A 41 7.67 -0.07 -5.20
CA VAL A 41 8.39 1.18 -4.91
C VAL A 41 7.52 2.11 -4.09
N LEU A 42 8.11 2.69 -3.04
CA LEU A 42 7.51 3.70 -2.18
C LEU A 42 8.42 4.93 -2.11
N SER A 43 7.84 6.09 -1.85
CA SER A 43 8.58 7.28 -1.44
C SER A 43 8.50 7.48 0.07
N THR A 44 9.42 8.29 0.61
CA THR A 44 9.36 8.75 2.00
C THR A 44 8.08 9.52 2.29
N GLN A 45 7.59 10.31 1.34
CA GLN A 45 6.33 11.05 1.45
C GLN A 45 5.13 10.11 1.64
N VAL A 46 5.04 9.03 0.84
CA VAL A 46 3.96 8.04 0.96
C VAL A 46 3.98 7.38 2.34
N LEU A 47 5.17 7.04 2.86
CA LEU A 47 5.30 6.47 4.20
C LEU A 47 4.89 7.46 5.31
N GLN A 48 5.23 8.74 5.16
CA GLN A 48 4.82 9.78 6.11
C GLN A 48 3.30 9.97 6.13
N GLU A 49 2.69 10.06 4.96
CA GLU A 49 1.23 10.20 4.84
C GLU A 49 0.51 8.96 5.38
N PHE A 50 1.00 7.76 5.06
CA PHE A 50 0.47 6.51 5.61
C PHE A 50 0.51 6.51 7.14
N TYR A 51 1.67 6.82 7.73
CA TYR A 51 1.83 6.87 9.19
C TYR A 51 0.84 7.83 9.83
N VAL A 52 0.77 9.07 9.33
CA VAL A 52 -0.17 10.08 9.85
C VAL A 52 -1.62 9.61 9.71
N THR A 53 -1.98 8.96 8.61
CA THR A 53 -3.35 8.50 8.33
C THR A 53 -3.78 7.38 9.27
N VAL A 54 -2.90 6.42 9.57
CA VAL A 54 -3.26 5.24 10.39
C VAL A 54 -3.08 5.45 11.90
N THR A 55 -2.35 6.48 12.33
CA THR A 55 -2.11 6.76 13.76
C THR A 55 -2.87 7.96 14.30
N LYS A 56 -3.45 8.81 13.46
CA LYS A 56 -4.29 9.92 13.95
C LYS A 56 -5.67 9.38 14.35
N THR A 57 -5.92 9.39 15.65
CA THR A 57 -7.22 9.11 16.30
C THR A 57 -8.05 10.37 16.49
#